data_AF-A0A1S8WZW8-F1
#
_entry.id   AF-A0A1S8WZW8-F1
#
_cell.length_a   1.000
_cell.length_b   1.000
_cell.length_c   1.000
_cell.angle_alpha   90.00
_cell.angle_beta   90.00
_cell.angle_gamma   90.00
#
_symmetry.space_group_name_H-M   'P 1'
#
loop_
_entity.id
_entity.type
_entity.pdbx_description
1 polymer ?
#
loop_
_entity_poly.entity_id
_entity_poly.type
_entity_poly.pdbx_seq_one_letter_code
_entity_poly.pdbx_strand_id
1 'polypeptide(L)'
;MSEHIHSVGRVLGDRSVLYKYLNPNLIAVVTAGGSVASQTNSVAVYLIDVVVGRIVYSAVNARCSEPVNLVHSENWIVYTYYNHKSLRHEVTVLELYEPTNYSPAGYEVCASYSVPGPAQLFLRNIFPTGWLPSFAHSPSTAHQTSSVADVGDGPGTDEHLAEDRPPSLVDSGRSIFSSLFRATDSDGICNTTGSNPLIPQVTQQSYIFSTAPTPGVAAVSLTERGITSKSIIFGLQKGSLIELPKTFFDPRRALDLSPELMEEGVLPYTPVLPLSDQAVISYNQTIMGVRAIRTAATGLESTSLVFAYGLDLFCTRISPSLTYDLLKEDFDYTAIATVTLGMIVASIATQRLAARRAVFRAWA
;
A
#
# COMPACT_ATOMS: atom_id res chain seq x y z
N MET A 1 -4.81 -11.79 7.30
CA MET A 1 -4.05 -11.56 6.05
C MET A 1 -2.58 -11.65 6.39
N SER A 2 -1.83 -12.56 5.76
CA SER A 2 -0.38 -12.76 5.97
C SER A 2 0.45 -11.97 4.96
N GLU A 3 0.03 -10.75 4.64
CA GLU A 3 0.67 -9.90 3.65
C GLU A 3 1.67 -8.96 4.36
N HIS A 4 2.90 -8.89 3.85
CA HIS A 4 3.91 -7.97 4.38
C HIS A 4 3.78 -6.60 3.73
N ILE A 5 3.81 -5.54 4.54
CA ILE A 5 3.67 -4.15 4.07
C ILE A 5 5.03 -3.47 4.15
N HIS A 6 5.60 -3.13 3.00
CA HIS A 6 6.92 -2.49 2.94
C HIS A 6 6.88 -1.01 3.28
N SER A 7 5.86 -0.28 2.81
CA SER A 7 5.73 1.17 3.05
C SER A 7 4.44 1.51 3.79
N VAL A 8 4.60 2.22 4.91
CA VAL A 8 3.51 2.70 5.79
C VAL A 8 2.91 4.03 5.28
N GLY A 9 3.62 4.73 4.39
CA GLY A 9 3.15 5.98 3.81
C GLY A 9 3.42 6.07 2.30
N ARG A 10 2.78 7.04 1.67
CA ARG A 10 2.99 7.43 0.27
C ARG A 10 3.59 8.83 0.26
N VAL A 11 4.70 9.00 -0.45
CA VAL A 11 5.36 10.31 -0.60
C VAL A 11 4.59 11.10 -1.66
N LEU A 12 4.25 12.34 -1.34
CA LEU A 12 3.57 13.29 -2.23
C LEU A 12 4.59 14.16 -2.98
N GLY A 13 4.15 14.86 -4.04
CA GLY A 13 5.01 15.74 -4.84
C GLY A 13 5.70 16.84 -4.02
N ASP A 14 5.00 17.37 -3.00
CA ASP A 14 5.52 18.37 -2.06
C ASP A 14 6.49 17.80 -1.00
N ARG A 15 6.90 16.52 -1.14
CA ARG A 15 7.74 15.74 -0.20
C ARG A 15 7.09 15.45 1.14
N SER A 16 5.81 15.80 1.32
CA SER A 16 5.05 15.35 2.48
C SER A 16 4.72 13.87 2.36
N VAL A 17 4.29 13.26 3.47
CA VAL A 17 3.97 11.84 3.52
C VAL A 17 2.52 11.66 3.92
N LEU A 18 1.76 11.04 3.01
CA LEU A 18 0.40 10.61 3.27
C LEU A 18 0.42 9.21 3.88
N TYR A 19 0.11 9.11 5.17
CA TYR A 19 0.17 7.84 5.90
C TYR A 19 -1.04 6.96 5.60
N LYS A 20 -0.76 5.70 5.26
CA LYS A 20 -1.79 4.70 4.97
C LYS A 20 -2.47 4.26 6.27
N TYR A 21 -3.78 4.13 6.25
CA TYR A 21 -4.51 3.52 7.36
C TYR A 21 -4.41 1.99 7.25
N LEU A 22 -3.59 1.39 8.11
CA LEU A 22 -3.26 -0.05 8.08
C LEU A 22 -3.83 -0.76 9.30
N ASN A 23 -5.10 -1.15 9.21
CA ASN A 23 -5.77 -1.88 10.27
C ASN A 23 -5.77 -3.40 9.97
N PRO A 24 -5.00 -4.22 10.72
CA PRO A 24 -4.92 -5.66 10.51
C PRO A 24 -6.23 -6.40 10.85
N ASN A 25 -7.12 -5.75 11.59
CA ASN A 25 -8.41 -6.28 12.04
C ASN A 25 -9.60 -5.75 11.20
N LEU A 26 -9.32 -5.05 10.10
CA LEU A 26 -10.33 -4.52 9.21
C LEU A 26 -10.82 -5.61 8.25
N ILE A 27 -12.14 -5.75 8.16
CA ILE A 27 -12.79 -6.57 7.14
C ILE A 27 -13.63 -5.69 6.23
N ALA A 28 -13.64 -6.03 4.95
CA ALA A 28 -14.56 -5.46 3.97
C ALA A 28 -15.70 -6.46 3.74
N VAL A 29 -16.93 -5.99 3.88
CA VAL A 29 -18.14 -6.77 3.66
C VAL A 29 -18.93 -6.10 2.54
N VAL A 30 -19.40 -6.87 1.57
CA VAL A 30 -20.31 -6.40 0.54
C VAL A 30 -21.63 -7.12 0.66
N THR A 31 -22.71 -6.35 0.62
CA THR A 31 -24.08 -6.88 0.56
C THR A 31 -24.70 -6.45 -0.75
N ALA A 32 -25.44 -7.36 -1.38
CA ALA A 32 -26.26 -7.07 -2.55
C ALA A 32 -27.69 -7.49 -2.23
N GLY A 33 -28.66 -6.66 -2.59
CA GLY A 33 -30.06 -6.94 -2.29
C GLY A 33 -31.02 -6.00 -3.01
N GLY A 34 -32.32 -6.25 -2.82
CA GLY A 34 -33.40 -5.56 -3.51
C GLY A 34 -33.78 -6.22 -4.84
N SER A 35 -34.81 -5.70 -5.49
CA SER A 35 -35.32 -6.24 -6.76
C SER A 35 -35.04 -5.29 -7.92
N VAL A 36 -34.50 -5.87 -9.00
CA VAL A 36 -34.26 -5.14 -10.26
C VAL A 36 -35.59 -4.68 -10.87
N ALA A 37 -36.64 -5.51 -10.78
CA ALA A 37 -37.96 -5.20 -11.33
C ALA A 37 -38.60 -3.97 -10.65
N SER A 38 -38.40 -3.80 -9.34
CA SER A 38 -38.88 -2.63 -8.59
C SER A 38 -37.86 -1.50 -8.50
N GLN A 39 -36.70 -1.60 -9.17
CA GLN A 39 -35.60 -0.63 -9.12
C GLN A 39 -35.10 -0.31 -7.70
N THR A 40 -35.25 -1.25 -6.77
CA THR A 40 -34.79 -1.15 -5.37
C THR A 40 -33.45 -1.83 -5.14
N ASN A 41 -32.86 -2.40 -6.20
CA ASN A 41 -31.60 -3.11 -6.13
C ASN A 41 -30.46 -2.17 -5.71
N SER A 42 -29.62 -2.63 -4.78
CA SER A 42 -28.47 -1.89 -4.31
C SER A 42 -27.34 -2.83 -3.92
N VAL A 43 -26.11 -2.31 -4.02
CA VAL A 43 -24.89 -2.96 -3.52
C VAL A 43 -24.32 -2.03 -2.47
N ALA A 44 -24.09 -2.52 -1.26
CA ALA A 44 -23.51 -1.76 -0.17
C ALA A 44 -22.19 -2.37 0.29
N VAL A 45 -21.23 -1.52 0.62
CA VAL A 45 -19.91 -1.90 1.13
C VAL A 45 -19.78 -1.38 2.56
N TYR A 46 -19.33 -2.24 3.47
CA TYR A 46 -19.08 -1.91 4.87
C TYR A 46 -17.64 -2.29 5.21
N LEU A 47 -16.88 -1.34 5.75
CA LEU A 47 -15.58 -1.59 6.34
C LEU A 47 -15.76 -1.65 7.86
N ILE A 48 -15.44 -2.79 8.46
CA ILE A 48 -15.75 -3.09 9.87
C ILE A 48 -14.45 -3.46 10.57
N ASP A 49 -14.17 -2.80 11.69
CA ASP A 49 -13.14 -3.27 12.62
C ASP A 49 -13.72 -4.41 13.46
N VAL A 50 -13.16 -5.61 13.34
CA VAL A 50 -13.70 -6.81 13.99
C VAL A 50 -13.46 -6.84 15.50
N VAL A 51 -12.44 -6.12 16.00
CA VAL A 51 -12.14 -6.09 17.44
C VAL A 51 -13.16 -5.24 18.19
N VAL A 52 -13.48 -4.06 17.64
CA VAL A 52 -14.42 -3.11 18.28
C VAL A 52 -15.86 -3.32 17.79
N GLY A 53 -16.05 -3.93 16.61
CA GLY A 53 -17.35 -4.04 15.95
C GLY A 53 -17.83 -2.74 15.30
N ARG A 54 -16.95 -1.73 15.17
CA ARG A 54 -17.31 -0.42 14.62
C ARG A 54 -17.28 -0.43 13.09
N ILE A 55 -18.31 0.14 12.47
CA ILE A 55 -18.29 0.44 11.04
C ILE A 55 -17.39 1.67 10.84
N VAL A 56 -16.24 1.45 10.20
CA VAL A 56 -15.25 2.46 9.87
C VAL A 56 -15.73 3.31 8.68
N TYR A 57 -16.33 2.66 7.69
CA TYR A 57 -16.85 3.30 6.48
C TYR A 57 -18.01 2.48 5.91
N SER A 58 -18.98 3.17 5.30
CA SER A 58 -20.08 2.52 4.58
C SER A 58 -20.43 3.31 3.32
N ALA A 59 -20.63 2.61 2.20
CA ALA A 59 -21.09 3.18 0.95
C ALA A 59 -22.24 2.35 0.38
N VAL A 60 -23.21 3.01 -0.28
CA VAL A 60 -24.36 2.35 -0.92
C VAL A 60 -24.45 2.80 -2.37
N ASN A 61 -24.34 1.85 -3.29
CA ASN A 61 -24.53 2.03 -4.72
C ASN A 61 -25.96 1.60 -5.09
N ALA A 62 -26.85 2.57 -5.28
CA ALA A 62 -28.23 2.33 -5.70
C ALA A 62 -28.32 1.91 -7.17
N ARG A 63 -29.35 1.13 -7.52
CA ARG A 63 -29.57 0.54 -8.86
C ARG A 63 -28.38 -0.28 -9.37
N CYS A 64 -27.71 -0.97 -8.45
CA CYS A 64 -26.59 -1.85 -8.77
C CYS A 64 -26.93 -3.31 -8.43
N SER A 65 -26.31 -4.27 -9.11
CA SER A 65 -26.48 -5.70 -8.85
C SER A 65 -25.17 -6.46 -9.01
N GLU A 66 -25.22 -7.76 -8.74
CA GLU A 66 -24.22 -8.74 -9.14
C GLU A 66 -23.92 -8.69 -10.66
N PRO A 67 -22.72 -9.11 -11.12
CA PRO A 67 -21.66 -9.79 -10.37
C PRO A 67 -20.84 -8.84 -9.48
N VAL A 68 -20.69 -9.22 -8.20
CA VAL A 68 -19.84 -8.51 -7.25
C VAL A 68 -18.54 -9.28 -7.05
N ASN A 69 -17.42 -8.58 -7.22
CA ASN A 69 -16.11 -9.00 -6.75
C ASN A 69 -15.65 -8.03 -5.68
N LEU A 70 -14.98 -8.52 -4.64
CA LEU A 70 -14.41 -7.71 -3.58
C LEU A 70 -12.99 -8.17 -3.32
N VAL A 71 -12.09 -7.21 -3.33
CA VAL A 71 -10.67 -7.40 -3.08
C VAL A 71 -10.22 -6.37 -2.05
N HIS A 72 -9.57 -6.83 -0.99
CA HIS A 72 -8.99 -6.01 0.05
C HIS A 72 -7.49 -6.32 0.10
N SER A 73 -6.64 -5.30 0.14
CA SER A 73 -5.19 -5.44 0.32
C SER A 73 -4.63 -4.12 0.87
N GLU A 74 -3.65 -4.22 1.77
CA GLU A 74 -3.07 -3.07 2.50
C GLU A 74 -4.12 -2.09 3.06
N ASN A 75 -4.21 -0.90 2.48
CA ASN A 75 -5.10 0.20 2.84
C ASN A 75 -6.19 0.46 1.79
N TRP A 76 -6.36 -0.44 0.83
CA TRP A 76 -7.26 -0.22 -0.30
C TRP A 76 -8.19 -1.39 -0.56
N ILE A 77 -9.38 -1.05 -1.04
CA ILE A 77 -10.44 -1.99 -1.38
C ILE A 77 -10.85 -1.71 -2.81
N VAL A 78 -10.96 -2.75 -3.61
CA VAL A 78 -11.53 -2.68 -4.96
C VAL A 78 -12.72 -3.61 -5.02
N TYR A 79 -13.84 -3.09 -5.47
CA TYR A 79 -15.04 -3.89 -5.69
C TYR A 79 -15.69 -3.60 -7.03
N THR A 80 -16.30 -4.61 -7.62
CA THR A 80 -17.00 -4.50 -8.90
C THR A 80 -18.49 -4.69 -8.72
N TYR A 81 -19.29 -4.09 -9.58
CA TYR A 81 -20.73 -4.29 -9.63
C TYR A 81 -21.27 -3.98 -11.03
N TYR A 82 -22.50 -4.39 -11.31
CA TYR A 82 -23.21 -3.98 -12.53
C TYR A 82 -24.15 -2.83 -12.23
N ASN A 83 -24.01 -1.72 -12.96
CA ASN A 83 -24.83 -0.52 -12.81
C ASN A 83 -25.98 -0.54 -13.81
N HIS A 84 -27.22 -0.65 -13.32
CA HIS A 84 -28.42 -0.69 -14.18
C HIS A 84 -28.82 0.67 -14.74
N LYS A 85 -28.35 1.78 -14.15
CA LYS A 85 -28.62 3.12 -14.67
C LYS A 85 -27.80 3.40 -15.93
N SER A 86 -26.54 3.00 -15.92
CA SER A 86 -25.58 3.22 -17.02
C SER A 86 -25.38 1.99 -17.91
N LEU A 87 -26.02 0.86 -17.58
CA LEU A 87 -25.99 -0.41 -18.32
C LEU A 87 -24.57 -0.92 -18.58
N ARG A 88 -23.72 -0.88 -17.54
CA ARG A 88 -22.30 -1.25 -17.65
C ARG A 88 -21.74 -1.78 -16.34
N HIS A 89 -20.63 -2.52 -16.42
CA HIS A 89 -19.86 -2.89 -15.25
C HIS A 89 -18.99 -1.74 -14.79
N GLU A 90 -18.96 -1.52 -13.48
CA GLU A 90 -18.14 -0.50 -12.85
C GLU A 90 -17.27 -1.16 -11.78
N VAL A 91 -16.08 -0.60 -11.60
CA VAL A 91 -15.12 -0.97 -10.56
C VAL A 91 -14.92 0.26 -9.69
N THR A 92 -15.20 0.17 -8.41
CA THR A 92 -14.93 1.26 -7.46
C THR A 92 -13.73 0.89 -6.60
N VAL A 93 -12.82 1.84 -6.45
CA VAL A 93 -11.69 1.76 -5.53
C VAL A 93 -11.92 2.69 -4.35
N LEU A 94 -11.57 2.19 -3.17
CA LEU A 94 -11.49 2.90 -1.91
C LEU A 94 -10.04 2.86 -1.44
N GLU A 95 -9.47 3.98 -1.02
CA GLU A 95 -8.21 4.03 -0.28
C GLU A 95 -8.41 4.72 1.06
N LEU A 96 -7.79 4.17 2.10
CA LEU A 96 -7.89 4.66 3.46
C LEU A 96 -6.55 5.28 3.89
N TYR A 97 -6.63 6.49 4.39
CA TYR A 97 -5.49 7.26 4.88
C TYR A 97 -5.74 7.73 6.32
N GLU A 98 -4.65 7.90 7.07
CA GLU A 98 -4.73 8.45 8.41
C GLU A 98 -5.24 9.90 8.36
N PRO A 99 -6.11 10.31 9.30
CA PRO A 99 -6.58 11.67 9.36
C PRO A 99 -5.44 12.61 9.74
N THR A 100 -5.38 13.73 9.06
CA THR A 100 -4.32 14.72 9.22
C THR A 100 -4.90 16.10 9.37
N ASN A 101 -4.31 16.89 10.26
CA ASN A 101 -4.75 18.24 10.55
C ASN A 101 -3.72 19.25 10.05
N TYR A 102 -4.23 20.32 9.46
CA TYR A 102 -3.40 21.41 8.98
C TYR A 102 -3.25 22.42 10.12
N SER A 103 -2.08 22.41 10.78
CA SER A 103 -1.73 23.44 11.76
C SER A 103 -0.87 24.52 11.09
N PRO A 104 -0.85 25.77 11.60
CA PRO A 104 0.09 26.79 11.15
C PRO A 104 1.57 26.40 11.32
N ALA A 105 1.85 25.40 12.16
CA ALA A 105 3.19 24.85 12.41
C ALA A 105 3.56 23.69 11.46
N GLY A 106 2.62 23.22 10.63
CA GLY A 106 2.83 22.12 9.68
C GLY A 106 1.73 21.07 9.68
N TYR A 107 1.96 20.01 8.90
CA TYR A 107 1.08 18.86 8.75
C TYR A 107 1.24 17.89 9.93
N GLU A 108 0.22 17.76 10.77
CA GLU A 108 0.22 16.85 11.91
C GLU A 108 -0.71 15.66 11.67
N VAL A 109 -0.19 14.44 11.86
CA VAL A 109 -0.96 13.20 11.77
C VAL A 109 -1.65 12.97 13.11
N CYS A 110 -2.98 12.84 13.10
CA CYS A 110 -3.75 12.71 14.35
C CYS A 110 -3.40 11.44 15.15
N ALA A 111 -2.92 10.39 14.46
CA ALA A 111 -2.56 9.10 15.03
C ALA A 111 -1.03 8.88 15.17
N SER A 112 -0.25 9.96 15.32
CA SER A 112 1.23 9.97 15.28
C SER A 112 1.91 9.00 16.25
N TYR A 113 1.28 8.64 17.37
CA TYR A 113 1.80 7.67 18.33
C TYR A 113 1.64 6.19 17.88
N SER A 114 0.70 5.93 16.96
CA SER A 114 0.40 4.58 16.45
C SER A 114 1.07 4.28 15.11
N VAL A 115 1.58 5.32 14.46
CA VAL A 115 2.27 5.24 13.18
C VAL A 115 3.77 5.44 13.43
N PRO A 116 4.64 4.49 13.05
CA PRO A 116 6.08 4.65 13.24
C PRO A 116 6.58 5.85 12.44
N GLY A 117 7.36 6.72 13.08
CA GLY A 117 7.97 7.86 12.41
C GLY A 117 9.00 7.42 11.34
N PRO A 118 9.40 8.31 10.42
CA PRO A 118 10.33 7.98 9.34
C PRO A 118 11.65 7.35 9.82
N ALA A 119 12.23 7.86 10.91
CA ALA A 119 13.46 7.32 11.50
C ALA A 119 13.26 5.91 12.11
N GLN A 120 12.10 5.65 12.70
CA GLN A 120 11.76 4.34 13.26
C GLN A 120 11.56 3.30 12.14
N LEU A 121 10.94 3.70 11.02
CA LEU A 121 10.78 2.86 9.83
C LEU A 121 12.13 2.48 9.21
N PHE A 122 13.05 3.45 9.11
CA PHE A 122 14.41 3.23 8.60
C PHE A 122 15.18 2.20 9.46
N LEU A 123 15.17 2.38 10.79
CA LEU A 123 15.83 1.46 11.71
C LEU A 123 15.21 0.05 11.67
N ARG A 124 13.88 -0.05 11.54
CA ARG A 124 13.18 -1.34 11.44
C ARG A 124 13.52 -2.11 10.16
N ASN A 125 13.75 -1.42 9.05
CA ASN A 125 14.06 -2.05 7.77
C ASN A 125 15.53 -2.47 7.64
N ILE A 126 16.45 -1.85 8.40
CA ILE A 126 17.88 -2.18 8.37
C ILE A 126 18.24 -3.31 9.34
N PHE A 127 17.60 -3.35 10.51
CA PHE A 127 17.91 -4.36 11.52
C PHE A 127 16.76 -5.37 11.65
N PRO A 128 16.97 -6.65 11.27
CA PRO A 128 15.96 -7.68 11.51
C PRO A 128 15.65 -7.77 13.00
N THR A 129 14.37 -7.96 13.32
CA THR A 129 13.81 -8.05 14.67
C THR A 129 14.58 -9.09 15.50
N GLY A 130 15.58 -8.65 16.25
CA GLY A 130 16.47 -9.54 17.00
C GLY A 130 17.86 -8.95 17.32
N TRP A 131 18.27 -7.86 16.65
CA TRP A 131 19.63 -7.30 16.81
C TRP A 131 19.74 -6.01 17.65
N LEU A 132 18.65 -5.51 18.26
CA LEU A 132 18.72 -4.36 19.17
C LEU A 132 18.37 -4.78 20.61
N PRO A 133 19.36 -4.85 21.53
CA PRO A 133 19.11 -4.57 22.93
C PRO A 133 18.85 -3.06 23.10
N SER A 134 18.15 -2.73 24.17
CA SER A 134 17.61 -1.42 24.57
C SER A 134 18.61 -0.23 24.57
N PHE A 135 19.10 0.19 23.41
CA PHE A 135 19.87 1.42 23.22
C PHE A 135 18.98 2.55 22.70
N ALA A 136 18.00 2.93 23.50
CA ALA A 136 17.32 4.22 23.37
C ALA A 136 17.00 4.73 24.77
N HIS A 137 18.03 5.14 25.49
CA HIS A 137 17.92 5.96 26.70
C HIS A 137 18.95 7.10 26.61
N SER A 138 18.45 8.30 26.35
CA SER A 138 18.67 9.49 27.19
C SER A 138 18.12 10.71 26.43
N PRO A 139 16.98 11.30 26.80
CA PRO A 139 16.71 12.67 26.42
C PRO A 139 17.60 13.57 27.27
N SER A 140 18.48 14.31 26.61
CA SER A 140 19.20 15.43 27.18
C SER A 140 18.20 16.40 27.81
N THR A 141 18.34 16.62 29.12
CA THR A 141 17.72 17.70 29.88
C THR A 141 18.05 19.03 29.21
N ALA A 142 17.08 19.60 28.49
CA ALA A 142 17.14 21.00 28.11
C ALA A 142 16.85 21.82 29.36
N HIS A 143 17.88 22.49 29.88
CA HIS A 143 17.77 23.51 30.91
C HIS A 143 16.74 24.58 30.51
N GLN A 144 15.59 24.61 31.20
CA GLN A 144 14.87 25.86 31.40
C GLN A 144 15.33 26.44 32.74
N THR A 145 16.14 27.50 32.64
CA THR A 145 16.42 28.41 33.73
C THR A 145 15.13 29.16 34.09
N SER A 146 14.54 28.85 35.24
CA SER A 146 13.61 29.75 35.92
C SER A 146 14.21 30.13 37.27
N SER A 147 14.82 31.32 37.31
CA SER A 147 15.04 32.04 38.56
C SER A 147 13.71 32.62 39.03
N VAL A 148 13.33 32.41 40.30
CA VAL A 148 12.89 33.44 41.27
C VAL A 148 12.32 32.75 42.53
N ALA A 149 13.02 33.03 43.64
CA ALA A 149 12.60 33.19 45.04
C ALA A 149 11.84 32.09 45.82
N ASP A 150 12.53 31.63 46.87
CA ASP A 150 12.03 31.12 48.15
C ASP A 150 10.95 32.01 48.78
N VAL A 151 9.96 31.38 49.44
CA VAL A 151 9.53 31.59 50.85
C VAL A 151 8.39 30.58 51.12
N GLY A 152 8.54 29.74 52.15
CA GLY A 152 7.54 28.74 52.54
C GLY A 152 6.53 29.21 53.60
N ASP A 153 5.43 28.47 53.75
CA ASP A 153 4.85 28.04 55.05
C ASP A 153 3.60 27.14 54.87
N GLY A 154 3.45 26.12 55.73
CA GLY A 154 2.14 25.59 56.20
C GLY A 154 1.49 24.39 55.48
N PRO A 155 1.08 23.30 56.20
CA PRO A 155 0.47 22.10 55.62
C PRO A 155 -1.06 22.20 55.55
N GLY A 156 -1.64 21.78 54.42
CA GLY A 156 -3.08 21.69 54.20
C GLY A 156 -3.42 20.42 53.45
N THR A 157 -4.22 19.59 54.11
CA THR A 157 -4.91 18.40 53.60
C THR A 157 -5.68 18.68 52.32
N ASP A 158 -5.59 17.79 51.32
CA ASP A 158 -6.75 17.35 50.54
C ASP A 158 -6.43 16.04 49.80
N GLU A 159 -7.19 15.00 50.16
CA GLU A 159 -7.27 13.74 49.44
C GLU A 159 -7.87 14.01 48.05
N HIS A 160 -7.05 13.92 47.00
CA HIS A 160 -7.56 13.74 45.65
C HIS A 160 -7.22 12.33 45.16
N LEU A 161 -8.28 11.55 45.03
CA LEU A 161 -8.37 10.26 44.34
C LEU A 161 -7.47 10.25 43.10
N ALA A 162 -6.41 9.44 43.16
CA ALA A 162 -5.63 9.11 41.99
C ALA A 162 -6.53 8.32 41.04
N GLU A 163 -7.00 9.01 40.01
CA GLU A 163 -7.65 8.39 38.87
C GLU A 163 -6.60 7.48 38.22
N ASP A 164 -6.81 6.17 38.32
CA ASP A 164 -6.01 5.10 37.69
C ASP A 164 -6.02 5.29 36.16
N ARG A 165 -5.16 6.19 35.68
CA ARG A 165 -4.90 6.35 34.26
C ARG A 165 -4.05 5.14 33.85
N PRO A 166 -4.54 4.26 32.95
CA PRO A 166 -3.73 3.13 32.50
C PRO A 166 -2.42 3.67 31.91
N PRO A 167 -1.27 3.00 32.16
CA PRO A 167 0.02 3.46 31.68
C PRO A 167 -0.05 3.66 30.17
N SER A 168 0.17 4.89 29.73
CA SER A 168 0.16 5.23 28.31
C SER A 168 1.27 4.42 27.64
N LEU A 169 0.90 3.62 26.63
CA LEU A 169 1.84 2.85 25.81
C LEU A 169 2.93 3.72 25.12
N VAL A 170 2.79 5.04 25.22
CA VAL A 170 3.79 6.06 24.86
C VAL A 170 5.16 5.76 25.46
N ASP A 171 5.23 5.13 26.64
CA ASP A 171 6.49 4.90 27.37
C ASP A 171 7.32 3.73 26.81
N SER A 172 6.80 2.97 25.85
CA SER A 172 7.45 1.75 25.34
C SER A 172 8.20 1.91 24.02
N GLY A 173 8.25 3.11 23.42
CA GLY A 173 9.02 3.41 22.21
C GLY A 173 8.64 2.59 20.96
N ARG A 174 7.60 1.75 21.04
CA ARG A 174 7.07 0.92 19.96
C ARG A 174 5.67 1.40 19.61
N SER A 175 5.53 2.06 18.47
CA SER A 175 4.23 2.38 17.88
C SER A 175 3.56 1.07 17.41
N ILE A 176 2.52 0.61 18.11
CA ILE A 176 1.74 -0.57 17.75
C ILE A 176 0.33 -0.13 17.40
N PHE A 177 -0.22 -0.65 16.30
CA PHE A 177 -1.62 -0.42 15.95
C PHE A 177 -2.54 -1.10 16.98
N SER A 178 -3.44 -0.33 17.60
CA SER A 178 -4.46 -0.84 18.52
C SER A 178 -5.85 -0.35 18.11
N SER A 179 -6.72 -1.29 17.72
CA SER A 179 -8.12 -1.03 17.38
C SER A 179 -8.89 -0.42 18.55
N LEU A 180 -8.69 -0.94 19.76
CA LEU A 180 -9.34 -0.45 20.98
C LEU A 180 -8.93 0.99 21.28
N PHE A 181 -7.62 1.26 21.25
CA PHE A 181 -7.11 2.61 21.52
C PHE A 181 -7.69 3.62 20.54
N ARG A 182 -7.69 3.32 19.23
CA ARG A 182 -8.24 4.21 18.20
C ARG A 182 -9.75 4.46 18.32
N ALA A 183 -10.48 3.52 18.94
CA ALA A 183 -11.91 3.68 19.20
C ALA A 183 -12.20 4.50 20.48
N THR A 184 -11.30 4.46 21.47
CA THR A 184 -11.43 5.19 22.73
C THR A 184 -10.74 6.54 22.74
N ASP A 185 -9.75 6.72 21.87
CA ASP A 185 -8.94 7.94 21.81
C ASP A 185 -9.76 9.09 21.24
N SER A 186 -10.30 9.89 22.15
CA SER A 186 -10.85 11.22 21.90
C SER A 186 -9.78 12.31 21.89
N ASP A 187 -8.54 11.98 22.25
CA ASP A 187 -7.49 12.91 22.68
C ASP A 187 -6.29 12.95 21.71
N GLY A 188 -6.42 12.32 20.53
CA GLY A 188 -5.47 12.53 19.44
C GLY A 188 -5.26 14.03 19.19
N ILE A 189 -4.01 14.43 18.92
CA ILE A 189 -3.52 15.82 18.83
C ILE A 189 -4.39 16.76 17.95
N CYS A 190 -5.27 16.18 17.13
CA CYS A 190 -6.31 16.88 16.40
C CYS A 190 -7.46 17.36 17.30
N ASN A 191 -7.17 18.38 18.12
CA ASN A 191 -8.11 19.14 18.97
C ASN A 191 -9.26 19.83 18.20
N THR A 192 -9.39 19.66 16.88
CA THR A 192 -10.38 20.33 16.03
C THR A 192 -11.59 19.47 15.69
N THR A 193 -11.56 18.16 15.98
CA THR A 193 -12.74 17.29 15.91
C THR A 193 -13.10 16.87 17.32
N GLY A 194 -13.94 17.66 18.01
CA GLY A 194 -14.39 17.32 19.36
C GLY A 194 -14.81 15.85 19.48
N SER A 195 -14.43 15.20 20.59
CA SER A 195 -14.86 13.87 21.06
C SER A 195 -15.15 12.80 19.98
N ASN A 196 -14.42 12.78 18.86
CA ASN A 196 -14.67 11.84 17.78
C ASN A 196 -13.49 10.88 17.64
N PRO A 197 -13.75 9.56 17.54
CA PRO A 197 -12.70 8.56 17.40
C PRO A 197 -11.91 8.79 16.11
N LEU A 198 -10.66 8.30 16.05
CA LEU A 198 -9.79 8.42 14.87
C LEU A 198 -10.35 7.64 13.68
N ILE A 199 -11.13 8.31 12.84
CA ILE A 199 -11.71 7.77 11.61
C ILE A 199 -10.74 8.02 10.45
N PRO A 200 -10.43 7.01 9.61
CA PRO A 200 -9.62 7.22 8.43
C PRO A 200 -10.31 8.13 7.41
N GLN A 201 -9.50 8.92 6.70
CA GLN A 201 -9.94 9.63 5.52
C GLN A 201 -10.05 8.62 4.37
N VAL A 202 -11.25 8.48 3.82
CA VAL A 202 -11.53 7.56 2.71
C VAL A 202 -11.66 8.35 1.41
N THR A 203 -10.79 8.04 0.45
CA THR A 203 -10.91 8.52 -0.93
C THR A 203 -11.51 7.43 -1.80
N GLN A 204 -12.41 7.81 -2.70
CA GLN A 204 -13.10 6.85 -3.55
C GLN A 204 -13.18 7.33 -4.99
N GLN A 205 -13.10 6.39 -5.94
CA GLN A 205 -13.31 6.67 -7.35
C GLN A 205 -13.84 5.44 -8.07
N SER A 206 -14.69 5.67 -9.07
CA SER A 206 -15.27 4.60 -9.89
C SER A 206 -14.72 4.64 -11.31
N TYR A 207 -14.52 3.46 -11.87
CA TYR A 207 -14.04 3.21 -13.22
C TYR A 207 -15.02 2.31 -13.96
N ILE A 208 -15.02 2.36 -15.28
CA ILE A 208 -15.83 1.55 -16.18
C ILE A 208 -14.99 0.35 -16.60
N PHE A 209 -15.57 -0.82 -16.43
CA PHE A 209 -14.96 -2.09 -16.78
C PHE A 209 -15.68 -2.64 -18.03
N SER A 210 -14.98 -2.64 -19.17
CA SER A 210 -15.62 -2.88 -20.47
C SER A 210 -16.08 -4.33 -20.69
N THR A 211 -15.52 -5.29 -19.96
CA THR A 211 -15.85 -6.71 -20.09
C THR A 211 -16.46 -7.22 -18.80
N ALA A 212 -17.47 -8.08 -18.86
CA ALA A 212 -18.09 -8.59 -17.65
C ALA A 212 -17.11 -9.47 -16.82
N PRO A 213 -16.87 -9.16 -15.53
CA PRO A 213 -16.10 -10.02 -14.67
C PRO A 213 -16.97 -11.18 -14.18
N THR A 214 -16.34 -12.32 -13.94
CA THR A 214 -16.98 -13.49 -13.31
C THR A 214 -17.19 -13.18 -11.82
N PRO A 215 -18.37 -13.43 -11.24
CA PRO A 215 -18.63 -13.16 -9.83
C PRO A 215 -17.77 -14.02 -8.90
N GLY A 216 -17.22 -13.40 -7.86
CA GLY A 216 -16.32 -14.04 -6.88
C GLY A 216 -14.89 -14.33 -7.40
N VAL A 217 -14.53 -13.91 -8.61
CA VAL A 217 -13.26 -14.25 -9.26
C VAL A 217 -12.38 -13.00 -9.41
N ALA A 218 -11.79 -12.59 -8.29
CA ALA A 218 -10.75 -11.56 -8.26
C ALA A 218 -9.72 -11.85 -7.16
N ALA A 219 -8.46 -11.50 -7.40
CA ALA A 219 -7.37 -11.66 -6.43
C ALA A 219 -6.28 -10.58 -6.62
N VAL A 220 -5.43 -10.39 -5.62
CA VAL A 220 -4.26 -9.48 -5.68
C VAL A 220 -2.98 -10.28 -5.75
N SER A 221 -2.00 -9.83 -6.51
CA SER A 221 -0.63 -10.36 -6.46
C SER A 221 -0.04 -10.28 -5.05
N LEU A 222 0.59 -11.36 -4.58
CA LEU A 222 1.25 -11.42 -3.28
C LEU A 222 2.74 -11.74 -3.45
N THR A 223 3.60 -11.00 -2.75
CA THR A 223 5.07 -11.18 -2.74
C THR A 223 5.55 -11.23 -1.29
N GLU A 224 6.79 -11.69 -1.05
CA GLU A 224 7.27 -11.98 0.32
C GLU A 224 7.38 -10.71 1.17
N ARG A 225 7.89 -9.63 0.59
CA ARG A 225 8.16 -8.36 1.28
C ARG A 225 7.17 -7.26 0.94
N GLY A 226 6.34 -7.44 -0.09
CA GLY A 226 5.40 -6.42 -0.55
C GLY A 226 6.09 -5.15 -1.08
N ILE A 227 7.26 -5.29 -1.69
CA ILE A 227 8.02 -4.20 -2.33
C ILE A 227 7.52 -3.99 -3.76
N THR A 228 7.31 -5.08 -4.48
CA THR A 228 6.79 -5.08 -5.86
C THR A 228 5.42 -4.41 -5.93
N SER A 229 5.16 -3.67 -7.02
CA SER A 229 3.83 -3.08 -7.27
C SER A 229 2.76 -4.16 -7.28
N LYS A 230 1.56 -3.84 -6.78
CA LYS A 230 0.46 -4.80 -6.77
C LYS A 230 -0.29 -4.76 -8.10
N SER A 231 -0.70 -5.93 -8.57
CA SER A 231 -1.69 -6.08 -9.63
C SER A 231 -2.92 -6.82 -9.12
N ILE A 232 -4.05 -6.54 -9.75
CA ILE A 232 -5.33 -7.17 -9.48
C ILE A 232 -5.62 -8.08 -10.66
N ILE A 233 -5.86 -9.36 -10.38
CA ILE A 233 -6.27 -10.34 -11.38
C ILE A 233 -7.79 -10.48 -11.33
N PHE A 234 -8.44 -10.28 -12.48
CA PHE A 234 -9.86 -10.54 -12.65
C PHE A 234 -10.07 -11.75 -13.56
N GLY A 235 -11.01 -12.62 -13.19
CA GLY A 235 -11.56 -13.61 -14.11
C GLY A 235 -12.68 -12.97 -14.94
N LEU A 236 -12.60 -13.08 -16.26
CA LEU A 236 -13.62 -12.60 -17.17
C LEU A 236 -14.64 -13.70 -17.47
N GLN A 237 -15.89 -13.34 -17.77
CA GLN A 237 -16.94 -14.31 -18.13
C GLN A 237 -16.61 -15.09 -19.42
N LYS A 238 -15.71 -14.57 -20.26
CA LYS A 238 -15.15 -15.25 -21.44
C LYS A 238 -14.23 -16.43 -21.10
N GLY A 239 -13.90 -16.63 -19.81
CA GLY A 239 -12.98 -17.66 -19.35
C GLY A 239 -11.50 -17.26 -19.44
N SER A 240 -11.20 -15.99 -19.68
CA SER A 240 -9.83 -15.47 -19.65
C SER A 240 -9.52 -14.80 -18.32
N LEU A 241 -8.24 -14.80 -17.93
CA LEU A 241 -7.75 -14.07 -16.76
C LEU A 241 -6.99 -12.84 -17.23
N ILE A 242 -7.31 -11.68 -16.66
CA ILE A 242 -6.64 -10.42 -16.98
C ILE A 242 -5.97 -9.86 -15.73
N GLU A 243 -4.71 -9.44 -15.87
CA GLU A 243 -3.94 -8.76 -14.84
C GLU A 243 -3.97 -7.25 -15.08
N LEU A 244 -4.38 -6.48 -14.07
CA LEU A 244 -4.39 -5.02 -14.15
C LEU A 244 -3.56 -4.43 -13.01
N PRO A 245 -2.57 -3.56 -13.31
CA PRO A 245 -1.80 -2.85 -12.28
C PRO A 245 -2.68 -2.01 -11.35
N LYS A 246 -2.36 -1.98 -10.06
CA LYS A 246 -3.05 -1.13 -9.06
C LYS A 246 -2.96 0.37 -9.39
N THR A 247 -1.95 0.79 -10.17
CA THR A 247 -1.78 2.18 -10.63
C THR A 247 -2.95 2.69 -11.48
N PHE A 248 -3.70 1.80 -12.14
CA PHE A 248 -4.93 2.19 -12.84
C PHE A 248 -6.10 2.48 -11.90
N PHE A 249 -6.06 1.94 -10.67
CA PHE A 249 -7.12 2.07 -9.67
C PHE A 249 -6.69 3.01 -8.54
N ASP A 250 -6.27 4.23 -8.87
CA ASP A 250 -5.93 5.25 -7.88
C ASP A 250 -7.08 6.27 -7.77
N PRO A 251 -7.71 6.48 -6.59
CA PRO A 251 -8.83 7.40 -6.44
C PRO A 251 -8.46 8.88 -6.53
N ARG A 252 -7.16 9.20 -6.54
CA ARG A 252 -6.67 10.58 -6.61
C ARG A 252 -6.44 11.05 -8.05
N ARG A 253 -6.77 10.24 -9.05
CA ARG A 253 -6.64 10.61 -10.46
C ARG A 253 -7.68 11.68 -10.76
N ALA A 254 -7.23 12.83 -11.25
CA ALA A 254 -8.10 13.93 -11.67
C ALA A 254 -8.15 14.04 -13.20
N LEU A 255 -9.23 14.60 -13.75
CA LEU A 255 -9.33 14.89 -15.19
C LEU A 255 -8.26 15.89 -15.61
N ASP A 256 -8.17 17.00 -14.87
CA ASP A 256 -7.12 17.99 -15.00
C ASP A 256 -6.09 17.75 -13.91
N LEU A 257 -4.89 17.34 -14.31
CA LEU A 257 -3.83 16.95 -13.38
C LEU A 257 -3.10 18.20 -12.86
N SER A 258 -3.04 18.35 -11.53
CA SER A 258 -2.22 19.39 -10.91
C SER A 258 -0.72 19.09 -11.09
N PRO A 259 0.16 20.11 -11.08
CA PRO A 259 1.60 19.89 -11.22
C PRO A 259 2.16 18.97 -10.12
N GLU A 260 1.63 19.07 -8.91
CA GLU A 260 2.01 18.21 -7.77
C GLU A 260 1.71 16.72 -8.03
N LEU A 261 0.53 16.42 -8.58
CA LEU A 261 0.16 15.04 -8.92
C LEU A 261 0.99 14.51 -10.11
N MET A 262 1.40 15.40 -11.01
CA MET A 262 2.28 15.06 -12.12
C MET A 262 3.71 14.74 -11.65
N GLU A 263 4.24 15.48 -10.67
CA GLU A 263 5.55 15.19 -10.05
C GLU A 263 5.55 13.84 -9.33
N GLU A 264 4.42 13.42 -8.77
CA GLU A 264 4.27 12.09 -8.16
C GLU A 264 4.10 10.97 -9.22
N GLY A 265 3.89 11.31 -10.49
CA GLY A 265 3.67 10.34 -11.57
C GLY A 265 2.27 9.72 -11.59
N VAL A 266 1.26 10.42 -11.04
CA VAL A 266 -0.13 9.98 -11.07
C VAL A 266 -0.69 10.10 -12.50
N LEU A 267 -1.33 9.04 -12.99
CA LEU A 267 -1.94 9.05 -14.31
C LEU A 267 -3.22 9.92 -14.33
N PRO A 268 -3.48 10.70 -15.39
CA PRO A 268 -4.72 11.48 -15.50
C PRO A 268 -5.94 10.54 -15.49
N TYR A 269 -7.06 10.99 -14.95
CA TYR A 269 -8.25 10.16 -14.83
C TYR A 269 -8.80 9.78 -16.21
N THR A 270 -8.91 8.48 -16.42
CA THR A 270 -9.57 7.91 -17.60
C THR A 270 -10.66 6.98 -17.10
N PRO A 271 -11.95 7.30 -17.33
CA PRO A 271 -13.04 6.54 -16.72
C PRO A 271 -13.13 5.12 -17.27
N VAL A 272 -12.67 4.85 -18.49
CA VAL A 272 -12.66 3.51 -19.08
C VAL A 272 -11.30 2.85 -18.83
N LEU A 273 -11.30 1.66 -18.24
CA LEU A 273 -10.07 0.92 -17.99
C LEU A 273 -9.47 0.38 -19.31
N PRO A 274 -8.15 0.55 -19.53
CA PRO A 274 -7.49 0.03 -20.72
C PRO A 274 -7.30 -1.48 -20.60
N LEU A 275 -8.25 -2.25 -21.14
CA LEU A 275 -8.13 -3.71 -21.24
C LEU A 275 -7.34 -4.03 -22.52
N SER A 276 -6.07 -4.41 -22.36
CA SER A 276 -5.23 -4.90 -23.45
C SER A 276 -5.23 -6.42 -23.50
N ASP A 277 -5.23 -7.00 -24.68
CA ASP A 277 -5.06 -8.45 -24.86
C ASP A 277 -3.68 -8.94 -24.35
N GLN A 278 -2.69 -8.05 -24.28
CA GLN A 278 -1.37 -8.34 -23.70
C GLN A 278 -1.43 -8.53 -22.18
N ALA A 279 -2.46 -8.00 -21.52
CA ALA A 279 -2.67 -8.15 -20.08
C ALA A 279 -3.36 -9.47 -19.72
N VAL A 280 -3.78 -10.27 -20.72
CA VAL A 280 -4.44 -11.55 -20.52
C VAL A 280 -3.40 -12.62 -20.20
N ILE A 281 -3.31 -12.99 -18.92
CA ILE A 281 -2.32 -13.96 -18.41
C ILE A 281 -2.61 -15.40 -18.82
N SER A 282 -3.85 -15.69 -19.23
CA SER A 282 -4.23 -17.01 -19.74
C SER A 282 -3.94 -17.20 -21.24
N TYR A 283 -3.43 -16.17 -21.93
CA TYR A 283 -3.14 -16.18 -23.37
C TYR A 283 -4.30 -16.81 -24.19
N ASN A 284 -4.03 -17.93 -24.87
CA ASN A 284 -4.99 -18.65 -25.70
C ASN A 284 -5.78 -19.75 -24.94
N GLN A 285 -5.56 -19.90 -23.63
CA GLN A 285 -6.23 -20.91 -22.82
C GLN A 285 -7.46 -20.30 -22.14
N THR A 286 -8.64 -20.81 -22.50
CA THR A 286 -9.90 -20.46 -21.83
C THR A 286 -10.12 -21.40 -20.66
N ILE A 287 -10.28 -20.85 -19.46
CA ILE A 287 -10.47 -21.58 -18.21
C ILE A 287 -11.96 -21.54 -17.88
N MET A 288 -12.64 -22.67 -17.99
CA MET A 288 -14.09 -22.72 -17.80
C MET A 288 -14.44 -22.83 -16.31
N GLY A 289 -15.54 -22.17 -15.93
CA GLY A 289 -16.12 -22.30 -14.59
C GLY A 289 -15.18 -21.96 -13.44
N VAL A 290 -14.30 -20.95 -13.60
CA VAL A 290 -13.40 -20.48 -12.53
C VAL A 290 -14.24 -20.07 -11.32
N ARG A 291 -13.94 -20.66 -10.17
CA ARG A 291 -14.64 -20.38 -8.90
C ARG A 291 -13.89 -19.36 -8.06
N ALA A 292 -12.56 -19.40 -8.08
CA ALA A 292 -11.72 -18.45 -7.37
C ALA A 292 -10.29 -18.45 -7.94
N ILE A 293 -9.57 -17.39 -7.61
CA ILE A 293 -8.14 -17.25 -7.88
C ILE A 293 -7.43 -17.15 -6.53
N ARG A 294 -6.30 -17.85 -6.40
CA ARG A 294 -5.40 -17.73 -5.27
C ARG A 294 -4.05 -17.27 -5.77
N THR A 295 -3.44 -16.38 -5.00
CA THR A 295 -2.09 -15.91 -5.25
C THR A 295 -1.21 -16.33 -4.10
N ALA A 296 0.06 -16.60 -4.40
CA ALA A 296 1.07 -16.94 -3.42
C ALA A 296 2.38 -16.25 -3.78
N ALA A 297 3.09 -15.79 -2.75
CA ALA A 297 4.45 -15.32 -2.90
C ALA A 297 5.35 -16.46 -3.38
N THR A 298 6.31 -16.11 -4.23
CA THR A 298 7.42 -17.01 -4.58
C THR A 298 8.68 -16.58 -3.81
N GLY A 299 9.74 -17.39 -3.82
CA GLY A 299 11.03 -16.98 -3.24
C GLY A 299 11.72 -15.79 -3.93
N LEU A 300 11.12 -15.24 -4.99
CA LEU A 300 11.56 -14.04 -5.71
C LEU A 300 10.55 -12.93 -5.47
N GLU A 301 11.01 -11.76 -5.03
CA GLU A 301 10.14 -10.65 -4.69
C GLU A 301 9.44 -10.07 -5.92
N SER A 302 10.05 -10.15 -7.10
CA SER A 302 9.46 -9.63 -8.33
C SER A 302 8.32 -10.49 -8.89
N THR A 303 8.12 -11.70 -8.35
CA THR A 303 7.19 -12.68 -8.93
C THR A 303 6.18 -13.25 -7.94
N SER A 304 4.94 -13.43 -8.41
CA SER A 304 3.82 -14.03 -7.68
C SER A 304 3.28 -15.21 -8.47
N LEU A 305 2.94 -16.30 -7.78
CA LEU A 305 2.24 -17.43 -8.39
C LEU A 305 0.74 -17.17 -8.37
N VAL A 306 0.06 -17.42 -9.47
CA VAL A 306 -1.40 -17.30 -9.65
C VAL A 306 -1.95 -18.67 -9.95
N PHE A 307 -2.87 -19.13 -9.11
CA PHE A 307 -3.57 -20.40 -9.25
C PHE A 307 -5.08 -20.14 -9.35
N ALA A 308 -5.64 -20.34 -10.53
CA ALA A 308 -7.07 -20.28 -10.77
C ALA A 308 -7.64 -21.70 -10.77
N TYR A 309 -8.70 -21.91 -10.00
CA TYR A 309 -9.36 -23.22 -9.91
C TYR A 309 -10.87 -23.10 -10.07
N GLY A 310 -11.46 -24.12 -10.68
CA GLY A 310 -12.88 -24.16 -11.01
C GLY A 310 -13.29 -25.53 -11.53
N LEU A 311 -13.82 -25.56 -12.75
CA LEU A 311 -13.91 -26.80 -13.53
C LEU A 311 -12.52 -27.22 -14.02
N ASP A 312 -11.77 -26.25 -14.55
CA ASP A 312 -10.39 -26.42 -14.97
C ASP A 312 -9.41 -25.85 -13.93
N LEU A 313 -8.16 -26.31 -13.99
CA LEU A 313 -7.06 -25.83 -13.16
C LEU A 313 -6.05 -25.10 -14.04
N PHE A 314 -5.68 -23.88 -13.64
CA PHE A 314 -4.69 -23.08 -14.35
C PHE A 314 -3.71 -22.46 -13.36
N CYS A 315 -2.42 -22.59 -13.64
CA CYS A 315 -1.35 -22.05 -12.81
C CYS A 315 -0.36 -21.30 -13.70
N THR A 316 -0.06 -20.06 -13.33
CA THR A 316 0.97 -19.27 -14.00
C THR A 316 1.72 -18.40 -12.99
N ARG A 317 2.85 -17.85 -13.39
CA ARG A 317 3.58 -16.85 -12.63
C ARG A 317 3.35 -15.49 -13.27
N ILE A 318 3.13 -14.48 -12.45
CA ILE A 318 3.05 -13.08 -12.87
C ILE A 318 4.19 -12.28 -12.25
N SER A 319 4.58 -11.20 -12.90
CA SER A 319 5.63 -10.28 -12.45
C SER A 319 5.15 -8.84 -12.60
N PRO A 320 4.41 -8.29 -11.61
CA PRO A 320 3.71 -7.01 -11.74
C PRO A 320 4.59 -5.79 -12.03
N SER A 321 5.84 -5.79 -11.52
CA SER A 321 6.84 -4.73 -11.77
C SER A 321 7.95 -5.16 -12.73
N LEU A 322 7.70 -6.18 -13.56
CA LEU A 322 8.74 -6.92 -14.31
C LEU A 322 9.74 -7.62 -13.37
N THR A 323 10.53 -8.52 -13.94
CA THR A 323 11.52 -9.31 -13.18
C THR A 323 12.79 -8.50 -12.96
N TYR A 324 12.90 -7.82 -11.81
CA TYR A 324 14.08 -7.02 -11.46
C TYR A 324 15.12 -7.77 -10.60
N ASP A 325 14.75 -8.93 -10.06
CA ASP A 325 15.63 -9.82 -9.28
C ASP A 325 16.13 -11.02 -10.10
N LEU A 326 15.74 -11.11 -11.37
CA LEU A 326 16.25 -12.07 -12.34
C LEU A 326 16.99 -11.34 -13.46
N LEU A 327 18.07 -11.95 -13.94
CA LEU A 327 18.73 -11.50 -15.15
C LEU A 327 17.81 -11.75 -16.34
N LYS A 328 17.80 -10.83 -17.32
CA LYS A 328 16.99 -10.97 -18.52
C LYS A 328 17.32 -12.30 -19.22
N GLU A 329 16.29 -12.96 -19.76
CA GLU A 329 16.49 -14.19 -20.53
C GLU A 329 17.32 -13.93 -21.81
N ASP A 330 17.12 -12.77 -22.44
CA ASP A 330 17.84 -12.33 -23.64
C ASP A 330 19.18 -11.62 -23.34
N PHE A 331 19.80 -11.90 -22.20
CA PHE A 331 21.04 -11.23 -21.83
C PHE A 331 22.21 -11.70 -22.70
N ASP A 332 22.90 -10.77 -23.36
CA ASP A 332 24.02 -11.09 -24.24
C ASP A 332 25.33 -11.31 -23.46
N TYR A 333 25.51 -12.54 -23.00
CA TYR A 333 26.76 -12.97 -22.35
C TYR A 333 27.97 -12.89 -23.29
N THR A 334 27.77 -13.01 -24.61
CA THR A 334 28.85 -13.03 -25.59
C THR A 334 29.46 -11.64 -25.79
N ALA A 335 28.63 -10.60 -25.80
CA ALA A 335 29.10 -9.22 -25.86
C ALA A 335 29.97 -8.85 -24.64
N ILE A 336 29.56 -9.22 -23.43
CA ILE A 336 30.34 -8.91 -22.22
C ILE A 336 31.64 -9.71 -22.20
N ALA A 337 31.60 -10.99 -22.55
CA ALA A 337 32.80 -11.82 -22.63
C ALA A 337 33.82 -11.29 -23.67
N THR A 338 33.35 -10.84 -24.83
CA THR A 338 34.23 -10.30 -25.88
C THR A 338 34.82 -8.94 -25.51
N VAL A 339 34.02 -8.03 -24.94
CA VAL A 339 34.51 -6.72 -24.48
C VAL A 339 35.51 -6.87 -23.33
N THR A 340 35.23 -7.74 -22.35
CA THR A 340 36.16 -7.98 -21.24
C THR A 340 37.47 -8.60 -21.71
N LEU A 341 37.42 -9.60 -22.60
CA LEU A 341 38.63 -10.15 -23.21
C LEU A 341 39.39 -9.10 -24.03
N GLY A 342 38.69 -8.30 -24.82
CA GLY A 342 39.27 -7.19 -25.58
C GLY A 342 39.98 -6.17 -24.68
N MET A 343 39.37 -5.81 -23.55
CA MET A 343 39.97 -4.90 -22.56
C MET A 343 41.22 -5.48 -21.90
N ILE A 344 41.23 -6.79 -21.60
CA ILE A 344 42.42 -7.46 -21.07
C ILE A 344 43.57 -7.43 -22.08
N VAL A 345 43.29 -7.77 -23.34
CA VAL A 345 44.30 -7.76 -24.41
C VAL A 345 44.83 -6.34 -24.66
N ALA A 346 43.94 -5.35 -24.71
CA ALA A 346 44.31 -3.95 -24.88
C ALA A 346 45.17 -3.44 -23.70
N SER A 347 44.84 -3.83 -22.47
CA SER A 347 45.62 -3.49 -21.28
C SER A 347 47.06 -4.04 -21.35
N ILE A 348 47.22 -5.31 -21.72
CA ILE A 348 48.55 -5.93 -21.86
C ILE A 348 49.35 -5.27 -23.00
N ALA A 349 48.69 -5.00 -24.12
CA ALA A 349 49.32 -4.35 -25.28
C ALA A 349 49.79 -2.93 -24.95
N THR A 350 48.93 -2.14 -24.29
CA THR A 350 49.27 -0.77 -23.87
C THR A 350 50.36 -0.74 -22.81
N GLN A 351 50.35 -1.67 -21.84
CA GLN A 351 51.42 -1.78 -20.84
C GLN A 351 52.78 -2.09 -21.50
N ARG A 352 52.81 -3.03 -22.45
CA ARG A 352 54.04 -3.35 -23.20
C ARG A 352 54.51 -2.19 -24.06
N LEU A 353 53.59 -1.48 -24.70
CA LEU A 353 53.93 -0.31 -25.53
C LEU A 353 54.45 0.85 -24.66
N ALA A 354 53.84 1.07 -23.50
CA ALA A 354 54.26 2.09 -22.54
C ALA A 354 55.66 1.80 -21.97
N ALA A 355 55.93 0.55 -21.56
CA ALA A 355 57.25 0.13 -21.08
C ALA A 355 58.34 0.36 -22.14
N ARG A 356 58.06 -0.01 -23.41
CA ARG A 356 58.98 0.26 -24.52
C ARG A 356 59.20 1.75 -24.73
N ARG A 357 58.14 2.56 -24.76
CA ARG A 357 58.25 4.02 -24.91
C ARG A 357 59.03 4.68 -23.76
N ALA A 358 58.86 4.20 -22.53
CA ALA A 358 59.59 4.70 -21.37
C ALA A 358 61.10 4.42 -21.49
N VAL A 359 61.48 3.20 -21.90
CA VAL A 359 62.88 2.87 -22.19
C VAL A 359 63.43 3.74 -23.31
N PHE A 360 62.74 3.87 -24.46
CA PHE A 360 63.24 4.72 -25.55
C PHE A 360 63.47 6.19 -25.14
N ARG A 361 62.63 6.76 -24.27
CA ARG A 361 62.84 8.12 -23.74
C ARG A 361 64.02 8.22 -22.78
N ALA A 362 64.34 7.16 -22.03
CA ALA A 362 65.45 7.16 -21.10
C ALA A 362 66.82 7.03 -21.79
N TRP A 363 66.83 6.57 -23.05
CA TRP A 363 68.04 6.36 -23.86
C TRP A 363 68.24 7.43 -24.95
N ALA A 364 67.29 8.37 -25.07
CA ALA A 364 67.41 9.58 -25.88
C ALA A 364 67.89 10.72 -24.99
#